data_AF-L9YGK4-F1
#
_entry.id   AF-L9YGK4-F1
#
_cell.length_a   1.000
_cell.length_b   1.000
_cell.length_c   1.000
_cell.angle_alpha   90.00
_cell.angle_beta   90.00
_cell.angle_gamma   90.00
#
_symmetry.space_group_name_H-M   'P 1'
#
loop_
_entity.id
_entity.type
_entity.pdbx_description
1 polymer ?
#
loop_
_entity_poly.entity_id
_entity_poly.type
_entity_poly.pdbx_seq_one_letter_code
_entity_poly.pdbx_strand_id
1 'polypeptide(L)'
;MSQSRTARFRGRPPPDRDAEWEVSTVARRGTNHDGSAVCAVTGTTVALSDAHYLVTLRKPALGVLNDYEFDELIVADGALEELDVWLVPEE
;
A
#
# COMPACT_ATOMS: atom_id res chain seq x y z
N MET A 1 -16.54 -14.89 7.29
CA MET A 1 -16.44 -13.41 7.31
C MET A 1 -15.59 -12.99 6.13
N SER A 2 -16.21 -12.79 4.96
CA SER A 2 -15.51 -12.38 3.74
C SER A 2 -15.16 -10.90 3.82
N GLN A 3 -14.02 -10.58 4.45
CA GLN A 3 -13.50 -9.22 4.46
C GLN A 3 -12.81 -8.94 3.12
N SER A 4 -13.62 -8.80 2.07
CA SER A 4 -13.23 -8.10 0.84
C SER A 4 -13.20 -6.60 1.16
N ARG A 5 -12.30 -6.16 2.05
CA ARG A 5 -12.19 -4.77 2.48
C ARG A 5 -11.11 -4.10 1.64
N THR A 6 -11.42 -3.84 0.37
CA THR A 6 -10.75 -2.75 -0.34
C THR A 6 -11.27 -1.46 0.29
N ALA A 7 -10.53 -0.92 1.24
CA ALA A 7 -10.84 0.37 1.83
C ALA A 7 -9.95 1.42 1.17
N ARG A 8 -10.56 2.50 0.68
CA ARG A 8 -9.81 3.66 0.21
C ARG A 8 -9.30 4.34 1.48
N PHE A 9 -7.99 4.46 1.59
CA PHE A 9 -7.35 5.21 2.65
C PHE A 9 -6.51 6.30 1.99
N ARG A 10 -6.50 7.48 2.60
CA ARG A 10 -5.51 8.52 2.31
C ARG A 10 -4.47 8.50 3.42
N GLY A 11 -3.20 8.63 3.07
CA GLY A 11 -2.14 8.44 4.06
C GLY A 11 -0.86 9.17 3.71
N ARG A 12 0.00 9.32 4.71
CA ARG A 12 1.35 9.85 4.55
C ARG A 12 2.19 8.90 3.69
N PRO A 13 3.18 9.44 2.96
CA PRO A 13 4.12 8.60 2.24
C PRO A 13 4.86 7.66 3.18
N PRO A 14 5.29 6.49 2.68
CA PRO A 14 6.30 5.68 3.34
C PRO A 14 7.56 6.51 3.63
N PRO A 15 8.34 6.20 4.68
CA PRO A 15 9.56 6.94 5.02
C PRO A 15 10.64 6.88 3.92
N ASP A 16 10.63 5.86 3.08
CA ASP A 16 11.55 5.68 1.94
C ASP A 16 11.12 6.44 0.66
N ARG A 17 10.00 7.17 0.69
CA ARG A 17 9.50 7.94 -0.48
C ARG A 17 9.49 9.44 -0.19
N ASP A 18 9.67 10.22 -1.25
CA ASP A 18 9.52 11.68 -1.19
C ASP A 18 8.15 12.09 -0.64
N ALA A 19 8.11 13.24 0.03
CA ALA A 19 6.91 13.78 0.67
C ALA A 19 5.73 14.04 -0.31
N GLU A 20 6.01 14.01 -1.62
CA GLU A 20 5.01 14.17 -2.69
C GLU A 20 4.16 12.92 -2.91
N TRP A 21 4.61 11.75 -2.46
CA TRP A 21 3.83 10.52 -2.52
C TRP A 21 2.78 10.49 -1.42
N GLU A 22 1.59 10.00 -1.73
CA GLU A 22 0.52 9.77 -0.77
C GLU A 22 -0.07 8.38 -0.97
N VAL A 23 -0.48 7.73 0.11
CA VAL A 23 -1.26 6.49 0.01
C VAL A 23 -2.62 6.84 -0.57
N SER A 24 -3.02 6.17 -1.65
CA SER A 24 -4.31 6.37 -2.30
C SER A 24 -5.30 5.24 -2.07
N THR A 25 -4.82 4.00 -1.88
CA THR A 25 -5.68 2.83 -1.71
C THR A 25 -4.93 1.73 -0.98
N VAL A 26 -5.61 1.02 -0.07
CA VAL A 26 -5.11 -0.21 0.53
C VAL A 26 -6.11 -1.33 0.27
N ALA A 27 -5.65 -2.37 -0.40
CA ALA A 27 -6.48 -3.52 -0.75
C ALA A 27 -5.87 -4.79 -0.16
N ARG A 28 -6.63 -5.52 0.66
CA ARG A 28 -6.23 -6.87 1.05
C ARG A 28 -6.34 -7.80 -0.18
N ARG A 29 -5.22 -8.41 -0.55
CA ARG A 29 -5.12 -9.41 -1.62
C ARG A 29 -4.92 -10.80 -1.01
N GLY A 30 -5.52 -11.77 -1.67
CA GLY A 30 -5.44 -13.18 -1.31
C GLY A 30 -4.60 -13.99 -2.30
N THR A 31 -4.31 -15.20 -1.86
CA THR A 31 -3.43 -16.28 -2.33
C THR A 31 -3.51 -16.69 -3.82
N ASN A 32 -3.52 -15.75 -4.76
CA ASN A 32 -3.66 -16.02 -6.20
C ASN A 32 -2.43 -15.60 -7.03
N HIS A 33 -1.30 -15.29 -6.38
CA HIS A 33 -0.07 -14.91 -7.07
C HIS A 33 1.10 -15.78 -6.61
N ASP A 34 1.86 -16.30 -7.57
CA ASP A 34 3.10 -17.04 -7.33
C ASP A 34 4.25 -16.03 -7.28
N GLY A 35 5.05 -16.05 -6.22
CA GLY A 35 6.17 -15.14 -6.01
C GLY A 35 6.28 -14.60 -4.60
N SER A 36 7.32 -13.80 -4.36
CA SER A 36 7.57 -13.14 -3.08
C SER A 36 7.91 -11.67 -3.29
N ALA A 37 7.42 -10.81 -2.41
CA ALA A 37 7.74 -9.39 -2.39
C ALA A 37 8.30 -8.99 -1.02
N VAL A 38 9.05 -7.89 -0.98
CA VAL A 38 9.53 -7.32 0.28
C VAL A 38 8.42 -6.45 0.87
N CYS A 39 8.08 -6.71 2.13
CA CYS A 39 7.16 -5.91 2.91
C CYS A 39 7.72 -4.49 3.06
N ALA A 40 6.98 -3.49 2.62
CA ALA A 40 7.45 -2.11 2.63
C ALA A 40 7.60 -1.51 4.05
N VAL A 41 6.88 -2.05 5.04
CA VAL A 41 6.92 -1.57 6.43
C VAL A 41 7.97 -2.29 7.28
N THR A 42 8.10 -3.61 7.13
CA THR A 42 8.99 -4.44 7.97
C THR A 42 10.27 -4.86 7.27
N GLY A 43 10.38 -4.68 5.95
CA GLY A 43 11.50 -5.16 5.14
C GLY A 43 11.58 -6.69 5.01
N THR A 44 10.61 -7.42 5.56
CA THR A 44 10.59 -8.90 5.51
C THR A 44 10.08 -9.39 4.17
N THR A 45 10.60 -10.51 3.68
CA THR A 45 10.05 -11.14 2.47
C THR A 45 8.72 -11.82 2.79
N VAL A 46 7.70 -11.54 1.99
CA VAL A 46 6.33 -12.06 2.10
C VAL A 46 6.03 -12.85 0.83
N ALA A 47 5.54 -14.07 0.98
CA ALA A 47 5.02 -14.82 -0.15
C ALA A 47 3.68 -14.21 -0.60
N LEU A 48 3.56 -13.90 -1.89
CA LEU A 48 2.33 -13.37 -2.47
C LEU A 48 1.22 -14.43 -2.56
N SER A 49 1.59 -15.68 -2.31
CA SER A 49 0.67 -16.79 -2.10
C SER A 49 0.02 -16.78 -0.73
N ASP A 50 0.45 -15.93 0.20
CA ASP A 50 -0.21 -15.67 1.49
C ASP A 50 -1.07 -14.42 1.44
N ALA A 51 -1.90 -14.20 2.47
CA ALA A 51 -2.64 -12.95 2.62
C ALA A 51 -1.66 -11.78 2.79
N HIS A 52 -1.89 -10.71 2.04
CA HIS A 52 -1.10 -9.48 2.08
C HIS A 52 -1.95 -8.27 1.72
N TYR A 53 -1.46 -7.07 2.02
CA TYR A 53 -2.05 -5.81 1.62
C TYR A 53 -1.26 -5.22 0.45
N LEU A 54 -1.98 -4.85 -0.60
CA LEU A 54 -1.49 -4.05 -1.70
C LEU A 54 -1.80 -2.58 -1.40
N VAL A 55 -0.75 -1.79 -1.24
CA VAL A 55 -0.82 -0.35 -0.96
C VAL A 55 -0.46 0.38 -2.24
N THR A 56 -1.41 1.12 -2.80
CA THR A 56 -1.16 1.97 -3.98
C THR A 56 -0.84 3.37 -3.50
N LEU A 57 0.32 3.86 -3.90
CA LEU A 57 0.72 5.26 -3.75
C LEU A 57 0.41 6.02 -5.02
N ARG A 58 0.18 7.33 -4.88
CA ARG A 58 0.14 8.26 -6.01
C ARG A 58 0.93 9.51 -5.69
N LYS A 59 1.41 10.18 -6.73
CA LYS A 59 1.89 11.57 -6.64
C LYS A 59 1.49 12.33 -7.92
N PRO A 60 1.44 13.66 -7.90
CA PRO A 60 1.24 14.44 -9.11
C PRO A 60 2.37 14.17 -10.12
N ALA A 61 2.03 13.90 -11.37
CA ALA A 61 3.03 13.72 -12.43
C ALA A 61 3.68 15.06 -12.77
N LEU A 62 5.01 15.13 -12.76
CA LEU A 62 5.72 16.36 -13.09
C LEU A 62 5.46 16.76 -14.55
N GLY A 63 4.88 17.95 -14.73
CA GLY A 63 4.69 18.56 -16.06
C GLY A 63 3.40 18.17 -16.79
N VAL A 64 2.51 17.38 -16.18
CA VAL A 64 1.20 17.05 -16.77
C VAL A 64 0.07 17.45 -15.81
N LEU A 65 -0.76 18.40 -16.24
CA LEU A 65 -1.88 18.88 -15.43
C LEU A 65 -2.95 17.79 -15.31
N ASN A 66 -3.34 17.44 -14.08
CA ASN A 66 -4.30 16.39 -13.73
C ASN A 66 -3.87 14.94 -13.99
N ASP A 67 -2.56 14.68 -14.11
CA ASP A 67 -2.05 13.31 -14.20
C ASP A 67 -1.33 12.90 -12.91
N TYR A 68 -1.34 11.60 -12.61
CA TYR A 68 -0.77 11.04 -11.40
C TYR A 68 0.17 9.89 -11.76
N GLU A 69 1.35 9.89 -11.15
CA GLU A 69 2.22 8.72 -11.13
C GLU A 69 1.73 7.79 -10.01
N PHE A 70 1.73 6.48 -10.28
CA PHE A 70 1.31 5.45 -9.32
C PHE A 70 2.45 4.49 -9.02
N ASP A 71 2.53 4.04 -7.77
CA ASP A 71 3.47 3.02 -7.32
C ASP A 71 2.74 2.01 -6.42
N GLU A 72 3.22 0.78 -6.37
CA GLU A 72 2.58 -0.30 -5.62
C GLU A 72 3.54 -0.91 -4.61
N LEU A 73 3.09 -1.01 -3.37
CA LEU A 73 3.82 -1.60 -2.27
C LEU A 73 3.07 -2.79 -1.69
N ILE A 74 3.82 -3.78 -1.22
CA ILE A 74 3.27 -4.96 -0.55
C ILE A 74 3.52 -4.84 0.95
N VAL A 75 2.50 -5.13 1.75
CA VAL A 75 2.57 -5.16 3.21
C VAL A 75 2.05 -6.51 3.71
N ALA A 76 2.77 -7.14 4.62
CA ALA A 76 2.35 -8.41 5.22
C ALA A 76 1.02 -8.24 5.99
N ASP A 77 0.16 -9.27 6.00
CA ASP A 77 -1.12 -9.22 6.73
C ASP A 77 -0.94 -8.92 8.24
N GLY A 78 0.15 -9.42 8.82
CA GLY A 78 0.52 -9.21 10.23
C GLY A 78 1.20 -7.87 10.54
N ALA A 79 1.47 -7.03 9.54
CA ALA A 79 2.10 -5.71 9.73
C ALA A 79 1.10 -4.56 9.51
N LEU A 80 -0.18 -4.82 9.79
CA LEU A 80 -1.25 -3.84 9.62
C LEU A 80 -1.11 -2.68 10.62
N GLU A 81 -0.61 -2.93 11.82
CA GLU A 81 -0.39 -1.88 12.84
C GLU A 81 0.67 -0.87 12.38
N GLU A 82 1.77 -1.35 11.79
CA GLU A 82 2.79 -0.50 11.19
C GLU A 82 2.28 0.25 9.96
N LEU A 83 1.41 -0.36 9.17
CA LEU A 83 0.75 0.31 8.05
C LEU A 83 -0.21 1.41 8.55
N ASP A 84 -0.92 1.19 9.66
CA ASP A 84 -1.87 2.16 10.22
C ASP A 84 -1.20 3.51 10.55
N VAL A 85 0.09 3.50 10.91
CA VAL A 85 0.90 4.71 11.10
C VAL A 85 0.99 5.57 9.83
N TRP A 86 0.91 4.95 8.65
CA TRP A 86 0.91 5.66 7.38
C TRP A 86 -0.49 6.15 7.00
N LEU A 87 -1.55 5.52 7.50
CA LEU A 87 -2.92 5.82 7.11
C LEU A 87 -3.47 6.96 7.99
N VAL A 88 -4.13 7.92 7.35
CA VAL A 88 -4.93 8.92 8.05
C VAL A 88 -6.39 8.57 7.78
N PRO A 89 -7.21 8.33 8.81
CA PRO A 89 -8.64 8.10 8.57
C PRO A 89 -9.23 9.31 7.84
N GLU A 90 -9.94 9.07 6.73
CA GLU A 90 -10.77 10.12 6.11
C GLU A 90 -11.92 10.41 7.10
N GLU A 91 -12.00 11.66 7.58
CA GLU A 91 -13.11 12.16 8.43
C GLU A 91 -14.46 12.16 7.71
#